data_AF-A0A925PRD9-F1
#
_entry.id   AF-A0A925PRD9-F1
#
_cell.length_a   1.000
_cell.length_b   1.000
_cell.length_c   1.000
_cell.angle_alpha   90.00
_cell.angle_beta   90.00
_cell.angle_gamma   90.00
#
_symmetry.space_group_name_H-M   'P 1'
#
loop_
_entity.id
_entity.type
_entity.pdbx_description
1 polymer ?
#
loop_
_entity_poly.entity_id
_entity_poly.type
_entity_poly.pdbx_seq_one_letter_code
_entity_poly.pdbx_strand_id
1 'polypeptide(L)'
;MNAILSCNELMQRIEAGAVVIDVMTPEEYAIRHLAGAKNACIYEMVFLDHMAEQVPDRDTELIVYDATGRTRSAELARERLLQAGYADVSILSGGLAAWRDAGLPVEADLQAFVTEPELRDGTYRIDTEKSTLEWIGRNLNKRHYGRIAIQAGELVIAGGKLSAGNIVLDMTAISNSDLQDPGWHEMLIRHLISDDFFAVERYPIASFTLSGWEAQAGASPEAPQGIVTGELTIKDVTRPISFPATVAPQQDGSIQAHAAFDIDRTLWNICYGSCRMFENLGMHLVHDTISLELFVVASRP
;
A
#
# COMPACT_ATOMS: atom_id res chain seq x y z
N MET A 1 13.85 -26.93 -23.40
CA MET A 1 14.87 -25.86 -23.38
C MET A 1 15.03 -25.38 -21.94
N ASN A 2 16.22 -24.90 -21.55
CA ASN A 2 16.46 -24.42 -20.18
C ASN A 2 15.59 -23.19 -19.92
N ALA A 3 14.68 -23.28 -18.95
CA ALA A 3 13.77 -22.18 -18.59
C ALA A 3 14.48 -20.97 -17.96
N ILE A 4 15.72 -21.16 -17.52
CA ILE A 4 16.53 -20.19 -16.79
C ILE A 4 17.94 -20.22 -17.38
N LEU A 5 18.50 -19.05 -17.66
CA LEU A 5 19.80 -18.85 -18.28
C LEU A 5 20.73 -18.08 -17.34
N SER A 6 22.00 -18.44 -17.33
CA SER A 6 23.08 -17.63 -16.75
C SER A 6 23.43 -16.44 -17.64
N CYS A 7 24.16 -15.45 -17.12
CA CYS A 7 24.65 -14.31 -17.90
C CYS A 7 25.48 -14.76 -19.12
N ASN A 8 26.30 -15.80 -18.96
CA ASN A 8 27.12 -16.33 -20.05
C ASN A 8 26.29 -16.99 -21.15
N GLU A 9 25.26 -17.75 -20.79
CA GLU A 9 24.33 -18.33 -21.76
C GLU A 9 23.54 -17.23 -22.47
N LEU A 10 23.07 -16.21 -21.76
CA LEU A 10 22.36 -15.08 -22.36
C LEU A 10 23.24 -14.33 -23.38
N MET A 11 24.52 -14.06 -23.07
CA MET A 11 25.43 -13.44 -24.06
C MET A 11 25.48 -14.24 -25.37
N GLN A 12 25.62 -15.56 -25.28
CA GLN A 12 25.65 -16.44 -26.46
C GLN A 12 24.33 -16.40 -27.23
N ARG A 13 23.18 -16.31 -26.54
CA ARG A 13 21.87 -16.20 -27.17
C ARG A 13 21.67 -14.84 -27.85
N ILE A 14 22.14 -13.75 -27.24
CA ILE A 14 22.10 -12.41 -27.85
C ILE A 14 22.94 -12.40 -29.13
N GLU A 15 24.15 -12.97 -29.12
CA GLU A 15 24.98 -13.11 -30.33
C GLU A 15 24.31 -13.97 -31.41
N ALA A 16 23.50 -14.95 -31.01
CA ALA A 16 22.69 -15.77 -31.92
C ALA A 16 21.39 -15.10 -32.40
N GLY A 17 21.09 -13.88 -31.94
CA GLY A 17 19.95 -13.07 -32.39
C GLY A 17 18.69 -13.18 -31.52
N ALA A 18 18.78 -13.70 -30.30
CA ALA A 18 17.65 -13.76 -29.39
C ALA A 18 17.22 -12.36 -28.92
N VAL A 19 15.91 -12.17 -28.68
CA VAL A 19 15.34 -10.89 -28.27
C VAL A 19 15.25 -10.83 -26.75
N VAL A 20 15.84 -9.79 -26.17
CA VAL A 20 15.81 -9.56 -24.72
C VAL A 20 14.70 -8.58 -24.36
N ILE A 21 13.86 -8.97 -23.40
CA ILE A 21 12.73 -8.21 -22.91
C ILE A 21 12.96 -7.83 -21.44
N ASP A 22 13.01 -6.53 -21.20
CA ASP A 22 12.99 -5.95 -19.86
C ASP A 22 11.54 -5.86 -19.38
N VAL A 23 11.22 -6.52 -18.26
CA VAL A 23 9.83 -6.56 -17.75
C VAL A 23 9.55 -5.53 -16.64
N MET A 24 10.50 -4.65 -16.35
CA MET A 24 10.40 -3.60 -15.33
C MET A 24 9.57 -2.41 -15.82
N THR A 25 9.28 -1.47 -14.93
CA THR A 25 8.58 -0.22 -15.29
C THR A 25 9.38 0.60 -16.30
N PRO A 26 8.73 1.46 -17.12
CA PRO A 26 9.42 2.36 -18.03
C PRO A 26 10.42 3.28 -17.30
N GLU A 27 10.12 3.67 -16.07
CA GLU A 27 10.99 4.48 -15.21
C GLU A 27 12.27 3.72 -14.84
N GLU A 28 12.17 2.45 -14.41
CA GLU A 28 13.33 1.60 -14.13
C GLU A 28 14.16 1.34 -15.38
N TYR A 29 13.52 1.03 -16.51
CA TYR A 29 14.19 0.83 -17.79
C TYR A 29 14.95 2.08 -18.24
N ALA A 30 14.34 3.26 -18.12
CA ALA A 30 14.96 4.52 -18.48
C ALA A 30 16.19 4.87 -17.62
N ILE A 31 16.24 4.39 -16.37
CA ILE A 31 17.42 4.53 -15.51
C ILE A 31 18.55 3.64 -16.01
N ARG A 32 18.28 2.34 -16.24
CA ARG A 32 19.27 1.36 -16.70
C ARG A 32 18.63 0.06 -17.18
N HIS A 33 19.15 -0.51 -18.25
CA HIS A 33 18.70 -1.81 -18.78
C HIS A 33 19.84 -2.55 -19.51
N LEU A 34 19.63 -3.83 -19.84
CA LEU A 34 20.57 -4.59 -20.69
C LEU A 34 20.67 -3.92 -22.08
N ALA A 35 21.88 -3.82 -22.62
CA ALA A 35 22.07 -3.24 -23.95
C ALA A 35 21.24 -3.99 -25.02
N GLY A 36 20.50 -3.25 -25.85
CA GLY A 36 19.59 -3.79 -26.87
C GLY A 36 18.29 -4.40 -26.34
N ALA A 37 18.03 -4.37 -25.03
CA ALA A 37 16.77 -4.88 -24.47
C ALA A 37 15.59 -3.97 -24.83
N LYS A 38 14.43 -4.59 -25.06
CA LYS A 38 13.15 -3.91 -25.30
C LYS A 38 12.31 -3.89 -24.02
N ASN A 39 11.72 -2.76 -23.65
CA ASN A 39 10.86 -2.69 -22.48
C ASN A 39 9.42 -3.14 -22.78
N ALA A 40 8.90 -4.01 -21.92
CA ALA A 40 7.49 -4.36 -21.85
C ALA A 40 7.13 -4.63 -20.38
N CYS A 41 6.64 -3.60 -19.69
CA CYS A 41 6.30 -3.68 -18.27
C CYS A 41 5.21 -4.72 -18.00
N ILE A 42 5.53 -5.73 -17.17
CA ILE A 42 4.61 -6.83 -16.88
C ILE A 42 3.35 -6.40 -16.09
N TYR A 43 3.42 -5.24 -15.43
CA TYR A 43 2.33 -4.67 -14.64
C TYR A 43 1.29 -3.94 -15.50
N GLU A 44 1.60 -3.61 -16.75
CA GLU A 44 0.68 -2.94 -17.65
C GLU A 44 -0.35 -3.92 -18.23
N MET A 45 -1.61 -3.49 -18.34
CA MET A 45 -2.67 -4.29 -18.97
C MET A 45 -2.37 -4.58 -20.45
N VAL A 46 -1.63 -3.68 -21.11
CA VAL A 46 -1.23 -3.75 -22.51
C VAL A 46 0.06 -4.54 -22.74
N PHE A 47 0.61 -5.20 -21.72
CA PHE A 47 1.85 -5.98 -21.82
C PHE A 47 1.89 -6.92 -23.05
N LEU A 48 0.83 -7.70 -23.28
CA LEU A 48 0.78 -8.64 -24.42
C LEU A 48 0.60 -7.93 -25.77
N ASP A 49 -0.08 -6.79 -25.81
CA ASP A 49 -0.25 -5.99 -27.03
C ASP A 49 1.08 -5.35 -27.42
N HIS A 50 1.79 -4.74 -26.46
CA HIS A 50 3.14 -4.22 -26.65
C HIS A 50 4.11 -5.32 -27.11
N MET A 51 4.01 -6.53 -26.54
CA MET A 51 4.83 -7.66 -26.97
C MET A 51 4.50 -8.09 -28.41
N ALA A 52 3.23 -8.15 -28.79
CA ALA A 52 2.82 -8.50 -30.15
C ALA A 52 3.28 -7.45 -31.19
N GLU A 53 3.29 -6.17 -30.82
CA GLU A 53 3.80 -5.09 -31.68
C GLU A 53 5.32 -5.15 -31.83
N GLN A 54 6.04 -5.39 -30.72
CA GLN A 54 7.50 -5.39 -30.70
C GLN A 54 8.13 -6.68 -31.23
N VAL A 55 7.46 -7.81 -31.05
CA VAL A 55 7.87 -9.16 -31.47
C VAL A 55 6.64 -9.92 -32.00
N PRO A 56 6.21 -9.65 -33.25
CA PRO A 56 5.01 -10.28 -33.82
C PRO A 56 5.20 -11.78 -34.12
N ASP A 57 6.43 -12.21 -34.39
CA ASP A 57 6.77 -13.62 -34.62
C ASP A 57 6.84 -14.39 -33.30
N ARG A 58 5.95 -15.37 -33.14
CA ARG A 58 5.79 -16.14 -31.91
C ARG A 58 6.82 -17.26 -31.75
N ASP A 59 7.55 -17.59 -32.81
CA ASP A 59 8.65 -18.55 -32.78
C ASP A 59 9.99 -17.89 -32.42
N THR A 60 10.02 -16.55 -32.30
CA THR A 60 11.22 -15.80 -31.87
C THR A 60 11.63 -16.23 -30.46
N GLU A 61 12.92 -16.54 -30.28
CA GLU A 61 13.50 -16.80 -28.97
C GLU A 61 13.48 -15.52 -28.12
N LEU A 62 12.78 -15.57 -27.00
CA LEU A 62 12.68 -14.49 -26.03
C LEU A 62 13.46 -14.81 -24.76
N ILE A 63 14.21 -13.83 -24.25
CA ILE A 63 14.72 -13.86 -22.88
C ILE A 63 14.12 -12.69 -22.10
N VAL A 64 13.39 -13.01 -21.04
CA VAL A 64 12.83 -12.00 -20.12
C VAL A 64 13.70 -11.85 -18.88
N TYR A 65 13.77 -10.65 -18.31
CA TYR A 65 14.46 -10.40 -17.04
C TYR A 65 13.80 -9.29 -16.23
N ASP A 66 13.95 -9.36 -14.92
CA ASP A 66 13.54 -8.31 -13.96
C ASP A 66 14.77 -7.67 -13.30
N ALA A 67 14.56 -6.81 -12.30
CA ALA A 67 15.66 -6.09 -11.64
C ALA A 67 16.70 -7.01 -10.96
N THR A 68 16.26 -8.09 -10.30
CA THR A 68 17.11 -8.82 -9.33
C THR A 68 16.97 -10.34 -9.31
N GLY A 69 16.03 -10.90 -10.07
CA GLY A 69 15.65 -12.32 -10.04
C GLY A 69 15.00 -12.78 -8.73
N ARG A 70 14.68 -11.85 -7.82
CA ARG A 70 14.08 -12.15 -6.50
C ARG A 70 12.56 -12.04 -6.48
N THR A 71 11.97 -11.55 -7.56
CA THR A 71 10.52 -11.36 -7.69
C THR A 71 9.94 -12.38 -8.67
N ARG A 72 8.61 -12.47 -8.72
CA ARG A 72 7.91 -13.30 -9.72
C ARG A 72 7.70 -12.58 -11.06
N SER A 73 8.27 -11.39 -11.26
CA SER A 73 7.98 -10.55 -12.44
C SER A 73 8.40 -11.24 -13.74
N ALA A 74 9.64 -11.74 -13.82
CA ALA A 74 10.13 -12.47 -14.99
C ALA A 74 9.40 -13.81 -15.19
N GLU A 75 9.05 -14.50 -14.11
CA GLU A 75 8.26 -15.75 -14.16
C GLU A 75 6.85 -15.50 -14.72
N LEU A 76 6.16 -14.47 -14.24
CA LEU A 76 4.83 -14.09 -14.68
C LEU A 76 4.84 -13.64 -16.14
N ALA A 77 5.85 -12.88 -16.55
CA ALA A 77 6.04 -12.51 -17.95
C ALA A 77 6.21 -13.74 -18.84
N ARG A 78 7.07 -14.69 -18.43
CA ARG A 78 7.26 -15.96 -19.14
C ARG A 78 5.94 -16.74 -19.26
N GLU A 79 5.21 -16.91 -18.16
CA GLU A 79 3.92 -17.61 -18.15
C GLU A 79 2.91 -16.96 -19.11
N ARG A 80 2.77 -15.63 -19.07
CA ARG A 80 1.87 -14.89 -19.94
C ARG A 80 2.26 -14.98 -21.41
N LEU A 81 3.55 -14.90 -21.74
CA LEU A 81 4.04 -15.01 -23.10
C LEU A 81 3.82 -16.42 -23.67
N LEU A 82 4.12 -17.47 -22.88
CA LEU A 82 3.85 -18.85 -23.28
C LEU A 82 2.34 -19.09 -23.50
N GLN A 83 1.48 -18.57 -22.63
CA GLN A 83 0.02 -18.65 -22.80
C GLN A 83 -0.48 -17.88 -24.03
N ALA A 84 0.18 -16.78 -24.39
CA ALA A 84 -0.09 -16.01 -25.60
C ALA A 84 0.51 -16.63 -26.88
N GLY A 85 1.14 -17.79 -26.77
CA GLY A 85 1.63 -18.57 -27.91
C GLY A 85 3.08 -18.34 -28.30
N TYR A 86 3.86 -17.54 -27.54
CA TYR A 86 5.32 -17.51 -27.75
C TYR A 86 5.91 -18.87 -27.37
N ALA A 87 6.65 -19.49 -28.29
CA ALA A 87 7.07 -20.89 -28.14
C ALA A 87 8.33 -21.07 -27.29
N ASP A 88 9.25 -20.09 -27.32
CA ASP A 88 10.55 -20.17 -26.64
C ASP A 88 10.80 -18.92 -25.80
N VAL A 89 10.55 -19.04 -24.50
CA VAL A 89 10.72 -17.95 -23.53
C VAL A 89 11.54 -18.45 -22.35
N SER A 90 12.72 -17.85 -22.16
CA SER A 90 13.66 -18.14 -21.09
C SER A 90 13.81 -16.95 -20.13
N ILE A 91 14.29 -17.18 -18.91
CA ILE A 91 14.50 -16.12 -17.90
C ILE A 91 16.00 -15.94 -17.65
N LEU A 92 16.47 -14.69 -17.55
CA LEU A 92 17.81 -14.41 -17.01
C LEU A 92 17.83 -14.62 -15.48
N SER A 93 18.67 -15.55 -15.02
CA SER A 93 18.91 -15.78 -13.61
C SER A 93 19.54 -14.56 -12.93
N GLY A 94 18.94 -14.09 -11.83
CA GLY A 94 19.44 -12.94 -11.05
C GLY A 94 19.19 -11.56 -11.69
N GLY A 95 18.49 -11.51 -12.83
CA GLY A 95 18.04 -10.26 -13.45
C GLY A 95 19.16 -9.30 -13.86
N LEU A 96 18.82 -8.02 -13.97
CA LEU A 96 19.77 -6.94 -14.29
C LEU A 96 20.91 -6.83 -13.27
N ALA A 97 20.63 -7.12 -11.98
CA ALA A 97 21.65 -7.09 -10.93
C ALA A 97 22.79 -8.08 -11.20
N ALA A 98 22.49 -9.35 -11.49
CA ALA A 98 23.51 -10.36 -11.78
C ALA A 98 24.28 -10.07 -13.09
N TRP A 99 23.60 -9.50 -14.09
CA TRP A 99 24.24 -9.05 -15.33
C TRP A 99 25.29 -7.97 -15.06
N ARG A 100 24.95 -7.00 -14.22
CA ARG A 100 25.85 -5.91 -13.82
C ARG A 100 27.00 -6.41 -12.94
N ASP A 101 26.73 -7.29 -12.00
CA ASP A 101 27.78 -7.86 -11.13
C ASP A 101 28.81 -8.66 -11.94
N ALA A 102 28.41 -9.19 -13.10
CA ALA A 102 29.30 -9.82 -14.08
C ALA A 102 30.09 -8.83 -14.96
N GLY A 103 29.88 -7.51 -14.80
CA GLY A 103 30.58 -6.46 -15.55
C GLY A 103 30.15 -6.35 -17.02
N LEU A 104 28.95 -6.82 -17.36
CA LEU A 104 28.46 -6.87 -18.73
C LEU A 104 27.79 -5.55 -19.19
N PRO A 105 27.70 -5.29 -20.51
CA PRO A 105 27.23 -4.02 -21.03
C PRO A 105 25.76 -3.72 -20.68
N VAL A 106 25.49 -2.46 -20.35
CA VAL A 106 24.16 -1.90 -20.07
C VAL A 106 23.96 -0.62 -20.88
N GLU A 107 22.71 -0.28 -21.18
CA GLU A 107 22.29 0.99 -21.74
C GLU A 107 21.61 1.87 -20.69
N ALA A 108 21.54 3.18 -20.98
CA ALA A 108 21.22 4.26 -20.05
C ALA A 108 22.22 4.42 -18.87
N ASP A 109 23.00 5.50 -18.95
CA ASP A 109 23.90 5.99 -17.89
C ASP A 109 23.44 7.37 -17.42
N LEU A 110 22.15 7.49 -17.08
CA LEU A 110 21.80 8.54 -16.15
C LEU A 110 22.39 8.13 -14.82
N GLN A 111 23.35 8.92 -14.30
CA GLN A 111 23.57 9.05 -12.86
C GLN A 111 22.34 9.68 -12.17
N ALA A 112 21.13 9.34 -12.60
CA ALA A 112 19.98 9.38 -11.73
C ALA A 112 20.20 8.22 -10.76
N PHE A 113 21.01 8.48 -9.73
CA PHE A 113 20.68 7.91 -8.45
C PHE A 113 19.27 8.43 -8.16
N VAL A 114 18.25 7.68 -8.58
CA VAL A 114 17.01 7.65 -7.81
C VAL A 114 17.45 6.91 -6.56
N THR A 115 18.11 7.65 -5.67
CA THR A 115 18.29 7.17 -4.30
C THR A 115 16.87 6.97 -3.84
N GLU A 116 16.52 5.71 -3.58
CA GLU A 116 15.24 5.40 -2.98
C GLU A 116 15.09 6.36 -1.80
N PRO A 117 13.98 7.11 -1.73
CA PRO A 117 13.80 8.02 -0.62
C PRO A 117 13.93 7.19 0.66
N GLU A 118 14.70 7.68 1.62
CA GLU A 118 14.86 7.03 2.91
C GLU A 118 14.03 7.79 3.95
N LEU A 119 13.53 7.06 4.95
CA LEU A 119 12.93 7.68 6.12
C LEU A 119 14.01 8.43 6.89
N ARG A 120 14.03 9.75 6.76
CA ARG A 120 15.00 10.59 7.46
C ARG A 120 14.50 10.87 8.88
N ASP A 121 15.41 10.83 9.85
CA ASP A 121 15.11 11.13 11.26
C ASP A 121 14.58 12.56 11.46
N GLY A 122 13.52 12.71 12.25
CA GLY A 122 12.89 13.99 12.56
C GLY A 122 11.40 13.89 12.83
N THR A 123 10.80 15.04 13.13
CA THR A 123 9.35 15.19 13.31
C THR A 123 8.69 15.60 12.01
N TYR A 124 7.60 14.92 11.68
CA TYR A 124 6.76 15.16 10.51
C TYR A 124 5.38 15.56 10.98
N ARG A 125 4.91 16.73 10.56
CA ARG A 125 3.58 17.21 10.87
C ARG A 125 2.59 16.67 9.84
N ILE A 126 1.47 16.13 10.31
CA ILE A 126 0.42 15.61 9.44
C ILE A 126 -0.26 16.76 8.69
N ASP A 127 -0.31 16.63 7.37
CA ASP A 127 -1.09 17.48 6.46
C ASP A 127 -2.56 17.04 6.58
N THR A 128 -3.35 17.80 7.34
CA THR A 128 -4.73 17.46 7.68
C THR A 128 -5.68 17.51 6.47
N GLU A 129 -5.30 18.22 5.41
CA GLU A 129 -6.12 18.32 4.18
C GLU A 129 -5.89 17.13 3.24
N LYS A 130 -4.68 16.54 3.29
CA LYS A 130 -4.31 15.36 2.48
C LYS A 130 -4.41 14.03 3.23
N SER A 131 -4.65 14.08 4.54
CA SER A 131 -4.76 12.90 5.39
C SER A 131 -6.23 12.62 5.71
N THR A 132 -6.59 11.36 5.91
CA THR A 132 -7.98 10.96 6.15
C THR A 132 -8.04 9.72 7.04
N LEU A 133 -9.02 9.68 7.96
CA LEU A 133 -9.47 8.46 8.60
C LEU A 133 -10.85 8.08 8.05
N GLU A 134 -10.94 6.93 7.40
CA GLU A 134 -12.19 6.34 6.93
C GLU A 134 -12.70 5.29 7.91
N TRP A 135 -14.02 5.16 8.03
CA TRP A 135 -14.67 4.18 8.90
C TRP A 135 -15.72 3.38 8.14
N ILE A 136 -15.93 2.12 8.55
CA ILE A 136 -16.99 1.25 8.04
C ILE A 136 -17.72 0.57 9.21
N GLY A 137 -19.01 0.85 9.34
CA GLY A 137 -19.94 0.16 10.24
C GLY A 137 -20.81 -0.83 9.46
N ARG A 138 -21.14 -1.97 10.04
CA ARG A 138 -21.88 -3.05 9.36
C ARG A 138 -23.05 -3.55 10.20
N ASN A 139 -24.07 -4.04 9.52
CA ASN A 139 -25.08 -4.94 10.08
C ASN A 139 -25.24 -6.17 9.17
N LEU A 140 -26.26 -6.98 9.39
CA LEU A 140 -26.48 -8.22 8.64
C LEU A 140 -26.64 -8.00 7.13
N ASN A 141 -27.22 -6.89 6.70
CA ASN A 141 -27.66 -6.68 5.32
C ASN A 141 -27.00 -5.47 4.64
N LYS A 142 -26.38 -4.57 5.41
CA LYS A 142 -25.89 -3.28 4.95
C LYS A 142 -24.57 -2.93 5.62
N ARG A 143 -23.85 -2.02 4.97
CA ARG A 143 -22.72 -1.29 5.55
C ARG A 143 -22.93 0.19 5.32
N HIS A 144 -22.45 0.99 6.25
CA HIS A 144 -22.29 2.43 6.08
C HIS A 144 -20.81 2.76 6.21
N TYR A 145 -20.35 3.74 5.44
CA TYR A 145 -18.96 4.19 5.51
C TYR A 145 -18.88 5.70 5.40
N GLY A 146 -17.77 6.24 5.89
CA GLY A 146 -17.60 7.68 5.96
C GLY A 146 -16.22 8.07 6.46
N ARG A 147 -16.08 9.34 6.84
CA ARG A 147 -14.79 9.91 7.25
C ARG A 147 -14.89 10.61 8.60
N ILE A 148 -13.77 10.64 9.31
CA ILE A 148 -13.53 11.49 10.47
C ILE A 148 -12.32 12.36 10.13
N ALA A 149 -12.43 13.67 10.33
CA ALA A 149 -11.35 14.59 10.02
C ALA A 149 -10.19 14.44 11.01
N ILE A 150 -8.96 14.54 10.50
CA ILE A 150 -7.77 14.67 11.34
C ILE A 150 -7.60 16.15 11.65
N GLN A 151 -7.71 16.51 12.93
CA GLN A 151 -7.55 17.90 13.37
C GLN A 151 -6.07 18.30 13.48
N ALA A 152 -5.23 17.38 13.93
CA ALA A 152 -3.79 17.59 14.08
C ALA A 152 -3.08 16.24 14.28
N GLY A 153 -1.77 16.24 14.07
CA GLY A 153 -0.94 15.12 14.50
C GLY A 153 0.50 15.27 14.03
N GLU A 154 1.36 14.46 14.63
CA GLU A 154 2.78 14.41 14.33
C GLU A 154 3.25 12.96 14.33
N LEU A 155 4.24 12.67 13.51
CA LEU A 155 4.96 11.41 13.47
C LEU A 155 6.45 11.69 13.71
N VAL A 156 7.13 10.83 14.44
CA VAL A 156 8.57 10.93 14.70
C VAL A 156 9.25 9.73 14.08
N ILE A 157 10.25 10.01 13.25
CA ILE A 157 11.18 9.02 12.71
C ILE A 157 12.50 9.11 13.50
N ALA A 158 12.99 7.99 13.98
CA ALA A 158 14.29 7.87 14.64
C ALA A 158 14.98 6.57 14.24
N GLY A 159 16.27 6.64 13.87
CA GLY A 159 17.01 5.50 13.35
C GLY A 159 16.39 4.91 12.08
N GLY A 160 15.80 5.76 11.23
CA GLY A 160 15.14 5.38 9.98
C GLY A 160 13.82 4.62 10.15
N LYS A 161 13.18 4.70 11.33
CA LYS A 161 11.95 3.97 11.66
C LYS A 161 10.95 4.87 12.37
N LEU A 162 9.66 4.55 12.22
CA LEU A 162 8.61 5.17 13.03
C LEU A 162 8.84 4.87 14.51
N SER A 163 8.94 5.91 15.34
CA SER A 163 9.31 5.78 16.77
C SER A 163 8.27 6.35 17.72
N ALA A 164 7.55 7.38 17.32
CA ALA A 164 6.49 8.00 18.09
C ALA A 164 5.48 8.67 17.15
N GLY A 165 4.33 9.05 17.68
CA GLY A 165 3.35 9.83 16.94
C GLY A 165 2.06 10.04 17.72
N ASN A 166 1.32 11.06 17.32
CA ASN A 166 0.00 11.36 17.85
C ASN A 166 -0.92 11.79 16.72
N ILE A 167 -2.19 11.38 16.81
CA ILE A 167 -3.26 11.81 15.91
C ILE A 167 -4.42 12.30 16.77
N VAL A 168 -4.94 13.47 16.44
CA VAL A 168 -6.11 14.09 17.05
C VAL A 168 -7.21 14.12 16.00
N LEU A 169 -8.35 13.52 16.32
CA LEU A 169 -9.50 13.38 15.43
C LEU A 169 -10.60 14.33 15.87
N ASP A 170 -11.15 15.07 14.91
CA ASP A 170 -12.32 15.91 15.13
C ASP A 170 -13.59 15.08 14.91
N MET A 171 -14.23 14.69 16.01
CA MET A 171 -15.45 13.88 15.99
C MET A 171 -16.67 14.71 15.56
N THR A 172 -16.60 16.04 15.60
CA THR A 172 -17.67 16.93 15.13
C THR A 172 -17.78 16.93 13.60
N ALA A 173 -16.70 16.55 12.92
CA ALA A 173 -16.60 16.45 11.48
C ALA A 173 -16.84 15.01 10.95
N ILE A 174 -17.45 14.13 11.75
CA ILE A 174 -17.84 12.80 11.26
C ILE A 174 -18.87 12.91 10.14
N SER A 175 -18.65 12.16 9.06
CA SER A 175 -19.45 12.20 7.84
C SER A 175 -19.81 10.80 7.35
N ASN A 176 -20.79 10.71 6.46
CA ASN A 176 -21.20 9.49 5.76
C ASN A 176 -21.07 9.69 4.25
N SER A 177 -20.57 8.69 3.55
CA SER A 177 -20.23 8.79 2.13
C SER A 177 -21.11 7.92 1.23
N ASP A 178 -21.95 7.04 1.79
CA ASP A 178 -22.76 6.09 1.02
C ASP A 178 -24.23 6.49 0.87
N LEU A 179 -24.83 7.11 1.88
CA LEU A 179 -26.24 7.50 1.86
C LEU A 179 -26.45 8.77 1.02
N GLN A 180 -27.09 8.59 -0.13
CA GLN A 180 -27.47 9.68 -1.04
C GLN A 180 -28.80 10.35 -0.67
N ASP A 181 -29.68 9.63 0.04
CA ASP A 181 -30.95 10.21 0.52
C ASP A 181 -30.66 11.18 1.69
N PRO A 182 -31.03 12.47 1.58
CA PRO A 182 -30.69 13.47 2.59
C PRO A 182 -31.29 13.18 3.97
N GLY A 183 -32.49 12.60 4.01
CA GLY A 183 -33.18 12.31 5.27
C GLY A 183 -32.52 11.15 6.03
N TRP A 184 -32.20 10.06 5.33
CA TRP A 184 -31.45 8.95 5.92
C TRP A 184 -30.03 9.33 6.29
N HIS A 185 -29.37 10.15 5.48
CA HIS A 185 -28.04 10.68 5.78
C HIS A 185 -28.06 11.50 7.07
N GLU A 186 -28.95 12.49 7.18
CA GLU A 186 -29.05 13.34 8.36
C GLU A 186 -29.40 12.52 9.61
N MET A 187 -30.33 11.56 9.50
CA MET A 187 -30.70 10.67 10.60
C MET A 187 -29.50 9.86 11.10
N LEU A 188 -28.71 9.27 10.19
CA LEU A 188 -27.54 8.49 10.56
C LEU A 188 -26.50 9.36 11.28
N ILE A 189 -26.15 10.52 10.71
CA ILE A 189 -25.18 11.43 11.32
C ILE A 189 -25.65 11.87 12.70
N ARG A 190 -26.92 12.27 12.84
CA ARG A 190 -27.51 12.64 14.13
C ARG A 190 -27.39 11.51 15.16
N HIS A 191 -27.56 10.26 14.72
CA HIS A 191 -27.45 9.12 15.62
C HIS A 191 -25.99 8.87 16.06
N LEU A 192 -25.04 8.90 15.12
CA LEU A 192 -23.63 8.70 15.41
C LEU A 192 -23.10 9.74 16.42
N ILE A 193 -23.49 11.01 16.28
CA ILE A 193 -23.02 12.06 17.18
C ILE A 193 -23.71 12.07 18.56
N SER A 194 -24.84 11.36 18.69
CA SER A 194 -25.64 11.34 19.93
C SER A 194 -25.03 10.48 21.04
N ASP A 195 -25.67 10.52 22.21
CA ASP A 195 -25.30 9.74 23.40
C ASP A 195 -25.36 8.22 23.22
N ASP A 196 -26.12 7.73 22.24
CA ASP A 196 -26.18 6.30 21.91
C ASP A 196 -24.85 5.77 21.32
N PHE A 197 -24.04 6.67 20.75
CA PHE A 197 -22.78 6.34 20.08
C PHE A 197 -21.61 7.15 20.67
N PHE A 198 -21.16 8.18 19.96
CA PHE A 198 -19.91 8.88 20.27
C PHE A 198 -20.09 10.02 21.28
N ALA A 199 -21.33 10.43 21.59
CA ALA A 199 -21.63 11.51 22.53
C ALA A 199 -20.78 12.77 22.25
N VAL A 200 -20.74 13.19 20.98
CA VAL A 200 -19.75 14.15 20.43
C VAL A 200 -19.84 15.52 21.09
N GLU A 201 -21.01 15.92 21.58
CA GLU A 201 -21.15 17.16 22.35
C GLU A 201 -20.27 17.17 23.62
N ARG A 202 -20.13 16.01 24.30
CA ARG A 202 -19.26 15.86 25.48
C ARG A 202 -17.83 15.48 25.11
N TYR A 203 -17.67 14.74 24.02
CA TYR A 203 -16.38 14.20 23.58
C TYR A 203 -16.12 14.57 22.12
N PRO A 204 -15.81 15.85 21.83
CA PRO A 204 -15.61 16.32 20.46
C PRO A 204 -14.31 15.80 19.83
N ILE A 205 -13.43 15.20 20.64
CA ILE A 205 -12.10 14.74 20.23
C ILE A 205 -11.94 13.26 20.56
N ALA A 206 -11.40 12.51 19.59
CA ALA A 206 -10.76 11.23 19.83
C ALA A 206 -9.26 11.36 19.54
N SER A 207 -8.43 10.51 20.13
CA SER A 207 -6.98 10.59 19.93
C SER A 207 -6.31 9.23 19.91
N PHE A 208 -5.22 9.15 19.16
CA PHE A 208 -4.32 8.00 19.17
C PHE A 208 -2.91 8.46 19.50
N THR A 209 -2.24 7.76 20.41
CA THR A 209 -0.83 7.98 20.74
C THR A 209 -0.05 6.70 20.50
N LEU A 210 0.90 6.75 19.57
CA LEU A 210 1.79 5.64 19.28
C LEU A 210 2.75 5.41 20.46
N SER A 211 2.86 4.16 20.89
CA SER A 211 3.78 3.73 21.95
C SER A 211 4.82 2.72 21.47
N GLY A 212 4.66 2.12 20.29
CA GLY A 212 5.65 1.22 19.72
C GLY A 212 5.49 0.91 18.23
N TRP A 213 6.59 0.40 17.66
CA TRP A 213 6.69 -0.09 16.30
C TRP A 213 7.52 -1.38 16.29
N GLU A 214 6.93 -2.47 15.81
CA GLU A 214 7.61 -3.73 15.58
C GLU A 214 7.80 -3.95 14.08
N ALA A 215 9.03 -3.84 13.60
CA ALA A 215 9.33 -4.00 12.18
C ALA A 215 9.14 -5.46 11.74
N GLN A 216 8.48 -5.66 10.60
CA GLN A 216 8.36 -6.94 9.93
C GLN A 216 9.57 -7.15 9.01
N ALA A 217 10.39 -8.16 9.30
CA ALA A 217 11.55 -8.48 8.49
C ALA A 217 11.15 -8.92 7.06
N GLY A 218 11.82 -8.36 6.06
CA GLY A 218 11.65 -8.75 4.66
C GLY A 218 10.39 -8.23 3.96
N ALA A 219 9.67 -7.26 4.55
CA ALA A 219 8.59 -6.56 3.86
C ALA A 219 9.15 -5.74 2.68
N SER A 220 8.45 -5.74 1.54
CA SER A 220 8.76 -4.80 0.45
C SER A 220 8.37 -3.38 0.86
N PRO A 221 8.93 -2.33 0.23
CA PRO A 221 8.57 -0.95 0.52
C PRO A 221 7.05 -0.68 0.46
N GLU A 222 6.34 -1.38 -0.42
CA GLU A 222 4.89 -1.24 -0.67
C GLU A 222 4.01 -2.13 0.24
N ALA A 223 4.60 -3.03 1.02
CA ALA A 223 3.87 -3.89 1.95
C ALA A 223 3.80 -3.26 3.36
N PRO A 224 2.92 -3.72 4.27
CA PRO A 224 3.02 -3.37 5.68
C PRO A 224 4.39 -3.74 6.23
N GLN A 225 5.10 -2.72 6.74
CA GLN A 225 6.50 -2.84 7.16
C GLN A 225 6.62 -3.12 8.67
N GLY A 226 5.51 -3.07 9.40
CA GLY A 226 5.51 -3.33 10.83
C GLY A 226 4.15 -3.21 11.49
N ILE A 227 4.12 -3.58 12.77
CA ILE A 227 2.97 -3.46 13.65
C ILE A 227 3.16 -2.21 14.50
N VAL A 228 2.24 -1.27 14.36
CA VAL A 228 2.09 -0.12 15.26
C VAL A 228 1.37 -0.58 16.51
N THR A 229 1.84 -0.15 17.67
CA THR A 229 1.14 -0.26 18.95
C THR A 229 0.93 1.12 19.55
N GLY A 230 -0.21 1.34 20.18
CA GLY A 230 -0.53 2.63 20.78
C GLY A 230 -1.84 2.62 21.56
N GLU A 231 -2.13 3.76 22.17
CA GLU A 231 -3.34 3.96 22.97
C GLU A 231 -4.35 4.76 22.17
N LEU A 232 -5.54 4.19 21.94
CA LEU A 232 -6.67 4.84 21.31
C LEU A 232 -7.66 5.29 22.40
N THR A 233 -7.95 6.59 22.40
CA THR A 233 -8.95 7.21 23.27
C THR A 233 -10.16 7.61 22.45
N ILE A 234 -11.31 7.04 22.79
CA ILE A 234 -12.63 7.42 22.26
C ILE A 234 -13.53 7.66 23.46
N LYS A 235 -14.24 8.79 23.48
CA LYS A 235 -14.95 9.29 24.65
C LYS A 235 -13.97 9.49 25.83
N ASP A 236 -14.28 8.93 26.99
CA ASP A 236 -13.47 8.94 28.21
C ASP A 236 -12.69 7.63 28.43
N VAL A 237 -12.69 6.73 27.45
CA VAL A 237 -12.04 5.42 27.55
C VAL A 237 -10.79 5.39 26.69
N THR A 238 -9.66 5.00 27.30
CA THR A 238 -8.39 4.75 26.62
C THR A 238 -8.08 3.25 26.65
N ARG A 239 -7.72 2.68 25.50
CA ARG A 239 -7.35 1.27 25.37
C ARG A 239 -6.17 1.10 24.40
N PRO A 240 -5.32 0.08 24.63
CA PRO A 240 -4.28 -0.27 23.69
C PRO A 240 -4.89 -0.90 22.44
N ILE A 241 -4.36 -0.54 21.27
CA ILE A 241 -4.60 -1.20 19.99
C ILE A 241 -3.28 -1.48 19.28
N SER A 242 -3.29 -2.48 18.41
CA SER A 242 -2.17 -2.81 17.54
C SER A 242 -2.67 -3.09 16.13
N PHE A 243 -1.96 -2.58 15.12
CA PHE A 243 -2.35 -2.75 13.72
C PHE A 243 -1.15 -2.71 12.77
N PRO A 244 -1.22 -3.40 11.63
CA PRO A 244 -0.20 -3.28 10.60
C PRO A 244 -0.24 -1.90 9.94
N ALA A 245 0.92 -1.35 9.63
CA ALA A 245 1.04 -0.13 8.86
C ALA A 245 2.21 -0.16 7.88
N THR A 246 2.07 0.62 6.81
CA THR A 246 3.14 0.93 5.85
C THR A 246 3.56 2.38 6.06
N VAL A 247 4.86 2.67 6.05
CA VAL A 247 5.39 4.04 6.08
C VAL A 247 6.40 4.19 4.94
N ALA A 248 6.07 5.00 3.96
CA ALA A 248 6.86 5.18 2.74
C ALA A 248 7.36 6.63 2.63
N PRO A 249 8.67 6.86 2.56
CA PRO A 249 9.22 8.18 2.27
C PRO A 249 8.94 8.57 0.81
N GLN A 250 8.81 9.86 0.55
CA GLN A 250 8.53 10.43 -0.76
C GLN A 250 9.74 11.20 -1.29
N GLN A 251 9.80 11.40 -2.62
CA GLN A 251 10.90 12.13 -3.26
C GLN A 251 11.02 13.59 -2.79
N ASP A 252 9.89 14.23 -2.46
CA ASP A 252 9.85 15.60 -1.94
C ASP A 252 10.26 15.70 -0.45
N GLY A 253 10.61 14.57 0.18
CA GLY A 253 10.98 14.49 1.59
C GLY A 253 9.79 14.40 2.56
N SER A 254 8.56 14.36 2.06
CA SER A 254 7.39 13.98 2.86
C SER A 254 7.36 12.47 3.14
N ILE A 255 6.46 12.05 4.02
CA ILE A 255 6.16 10.65 4.28
C ILE A 255 4.69 10.39 4.00
N GLN A 256 4.41 9.22 3.44
CA GLN A 256 3.06 8.65 3.38
C GLN A 256 2.99 7.48 4.33
N ALA A 257 1.88 7.36 5.05
CA ALA A 257 1.59 6.17 5.85
C ALA A 257 0.17 5.69 5.59
N HIS A 258 0.02 4.37 5.60
CA HIS A 258 -1.27 3.69 5.42
C HIS A 258 -1.44 2.61 6.49
N ALA A 259 -2.66 2.48 7.02
CA ALA A 259 -3.03 1.40 7.91
C ALA A 259 -4.51 1.05 7.70
N ALA A 260 -4.83 -0.24 7.66
CA ALA A 260 -6.20 -0.75 7.62
C ALA A 260 -6.37 -1.80 8.73
N PHE A 261 -7.34 -1.60 9.62
CA PHE A 261 -7.53 -2.47 10.78
C PHE A 261 -8.96 -2.41 11.33
N ASP A 262 -9.29 -3.40 12.16
CA ASP A 262 -10.59 -3.51 12.81
C ASP A 262 -10.45 -3.25 14.31
N ILE A 263 -11.47 -2.62 14.90
CA ILE A 263 -11.61 -2.52 16.37
C ILE A 263 -13.00 -2.98 16.82
N ASP A 264 -13.09 -3.47 18.06
CA ASP A 264 -14.36 -3.72 18.74
C ASP A 264 -14.81 -2.45 19.47
N ARG A 265 -15.83 -1.76 18.93
CA ARG A 265 -16.32 -0.49 19.47
C ARG A 265 -16.88 -0.62 20.90
N THR A 266 -17.28 -1.81 21.32
CA THR A 266 -17.83 -2.03 22.67
C THR A 266 -16.78 -1.86 23.76
N LEU A 267 -15.49 -2.00 23.42
CA LEU A 267 -14.37 -1.75 24.34
C LEU A 267 -14.23 -0.28 24.77
N TRP A 268 -14.87 0.65 24.03
CA TRP A 268 -14.98 2.07 24.32
C TRP A 268 -16.40 2.49 24.75
N ASN A 269 -17.19 1.53 25.25
CA ASN A 269 -18.57 1.76 25.72
C ASN A 269 -19.48 2.36 24.64
N ILE A 270 -19.28 1.99 23.37
CA ILE A 270 -20.19 2.30 22.26
C ILE A 270 -21.01 1.05 22.03
N CYS A 271 -22.16 0.92 22.72
CA CYS A 271 -22.86 -0.37 22.82
C CYS A 271 -24.15 -0.46 21.99
N TYR A 272 -24.68 0.65 21.46
CA TYR A 272 -25.93 0.64 20.69
C TYR A 272 -25.94 -0.47 19.63
N GLY A 273 -27.01 -1.27 19.55
CA GLY A 273 -27.13 -2.31 18.52
C GLY A 273 -26.19 -3.51 18.68
N SER A 274 -25.44 -3.62 19.78
CA SER A 274 -24.54 -4.75 20.05
C SER A 274 -25.31 -6.01 20.43
N CYS A 275 -25.08 -7.11 19.71
CA CYS A 275 -25.67 -8.42 20.02
C CYS A 275 -25.06 -9.10 21.26
N ARG A 276 -23.95 -8.57 21.81
CA ARG A 276 -23.38 -9.03 23.08
C ARG A 276 -24.09 -8.46 24.30
N MET A 277 -24.74 -7.32 24.13
CA MET A 277 -25.37 -6.55 25.22
C MET A 277 -26.90 -6.61 25.16
N PHE A 278 -27.46 -6.82 23.97
CA PHE A 278 -28.89 -6.72 23.73
C PHE A 278 -29.41 -7.86 22.85
N GLU A 279 -30.70 -8.18 23.03
CA GLU A 279 -31.42 -9.19 22.26
C GLU A 279 -32.54 -8.56 21.41
N ASN A 280 -33.05 -9.30 20.42
CA ASN A 280 -34.20 -8.89 19.58
C ASN A 280 -34.02 -7.54 18.87
N LEU A 281 -32.80 -7.22 18.45
CA LEU A 281 -32.41 -5.93 17.89
C LEU A 281 -33.07 -5.58 16.55
N GLY A 282 -33.45 -6.58 15.74
CA GLY A 282 -34.05 -6.35 14.42
C GLY A 282 -33.23 -5.37 13.57
N MET A 283 -33.87 -4.28 13.13
CA MET A 283 -33.23 -3.24 12.31
C MET A 283 -32.19 -2.39 13.06
N HIS A 284 -32.13 -2.47 14.39
CA HIS A 284 -31.18 -1.74 15.23
C HIS A 284 -29.85 -2.47 15.40
N LEU A 285 -29.71 -3.70 14.86
CA LEU A 285 -28.47 -4.45 14.92
C LEU A 285 -27.34 -3.68 14.23
N VAL A 286 -26.22 -3.54 14.94
CA VAL A 286 -24.96 -2.99 14.45
C VAL A 286 -23.84 -3.87 14.98
N HIS A 287 -22.98 -4.40 14.10
CA HIS A 287 -21.87 -5.24 14.51
C HIS A 287 -20.94 -4.48 15.47
N ASP A 288 -20.32 -5.23 16.38
CA ASP A 288 -19.37 -4.68 17.35
C ASP A 288 -18.05 -4.27 16.66
N THR A 289 -17.66 -5.01 15.63
CA THR A 289 -16.48 -4.72 14.82
C THR A 289 -16.76 -3.56 13.86
N ILE A 290 -15.92 -2.54 13.92
CA ILE A 290 -15.83 -1.47 12.92
C ILE A 290 -14.47 -1.54 12.22
N SER A 291 -14.44 -1.25 10.93
CA SER A 291 -13.18 -1.15 10.18
C SER A 291 -12.76 0.31 10.09
N LEU A 292 -11.46 0.54 10.23
CA LEU A 292 -10.82 1.83 10.12
C LEU A 292 -9.72 1.75 9.06
N GLU A 293 -9.61 2.79 8.24
CA GLU A 293 -8.56 2.93 7.25
C GLU A 293 -7.97 4.33 7.31
N LEU A 294 -6.67 4.40 7.58
CA LEU A 294 -5.93 5.63 7.82
C LEU A 294 -4.98 5.89 6.65
N PHE A 295 -5.12 7.06 6.03
CA PHE A 295 -4.19 7.59 5.04
C PHE A 295 -3.55 8.85 5.63
N VAL A 296 -2.23 8.87 5.75
CA VAL A 296 -1.49 10.01 6.29
C VAL A 296 -0.48 10.49 5.28
N VAL A 297 -0.50 11.80 5.03
CA VAL A 297 0.61 12.55 4.42
C VAL A 297 1.18 13.44 5.51
N ALA A 298 2.49 13.39 5.73
CA ALA A 298 3.15 14.25 6.70
C ALA A 298 4.47 14.79 6.16
N SER A 299 4.78 16.03 6.46
CA SER A 299 5.99 16.70 6.00
C SER A 299 6.75 17.31 7.16
N ARG A 300 8.05 17.50 6.98
CA ARG A 300 8.83 18.27 7.95
C ARG A 300 8.33 19.72 7.97
N PRO A 301 8.28 20.35 9.15
CA PRO A 301 7.97 21.77 9.26
C PRO A 301 9.03 22.67 8.63
#